data_AF-A0A918DCN3-F1
#
_entry.id   AF-A0A918DCN3-F1
#
_cell.length_a   1.000
_cell.length_b   1.000
_cell.length_c   1.000
_cell.angle_alpha   90.00
_cell.angle_beta   90.00
_cell.angle_gamma   90.00
#
_symmetry.space_group_name_H-M   'P 1'
#
loop_
_entity.id
_entity.type
_entity.pdbx_description
1 polymer ?
#
loop_
_entity_poly.entity_id
_entity_poly.type
_entity_poly.pdbx_seq_one_letter_code
_entity_poly.pdbx_strand_id
1 'polypeptide(L)'
;MFSSLSMRLVTFGIAFAGAVLFKLAGFPLPFLFGPMAVCLLAALAGMPLKGVGLLSTLARTILGVAIGASITPEVVGRIPQMAGSVALVPIYVVLIGLVGVPFFRRLGFDPVTSWYAAMPGGLHDMVTFGQEAGADVRALSLIHATRVLVIVTAAPMILSGLYGAGLTGAIGAPLRDLPVSEIILMSAAALIGWKGAERLGLFGASILGPMIVTAALSLSGLIHARPPAEAILAAQLFIGISIGVQYVGVTLRELRGFVLSGLAFVAILAVLAAAFTELVTLTGLANPVEGFLAFAPGGQAEMTVLALVAGADLGFVILHHLTRMVVVILGAPVAARLIGIGRPGS
;
A
#
# COMPACT_ATOMS: atom_id res chain seq x y z
N MET A 1 -10.15 16.17 -29.13
CA MET A 1 -9.11 15.52 -28.29
C MET A 1 -9.06 16.29 -26.98
N PHE A 2 -9.44 15.68 -25.85
CA PHE A 2 -9.41 16.36 -24.55
C PHE A 2 -7.98 16.81 -24.20
N SER A 3 -7.81 18.02 -23.66
CA SER A 3 -6.52 18.44 -23.11
C SER A 3 -6.17 17.56 -21.90
N SER A 4 -4.88 17.36 -21.62
CA SER A 4 -4.48 16.50 -20.48
C SER A 4 -5.03 16.97 -19.14
N LEU A 5 -5.26 18.28 -19.00
CA LEU A 5 -5.88 18.90 -17.83
C LEU A 5 -7.37 18.53 -17.74
N SER A 6 -8.11 18.62 -18.85
CA SER A 6 -9.53 18.27 -18.87
C SER A 6 -9.77 16.79 -18.50
N MET A 7 -8.93 15.86 -18.97
CA MET A 7 -9.03 14.44 -18.57
C MET A 7 -8.81 14.23 -17.07
N ARG A 8 -7.87 14.98 -16.46
CA ARG A 8 -7.61 14.91 -15.01
C ARG A 8 -8.79 15.46 -14.21
N LEU A 9 -9.40 16.56 -14.66
CA LEU A 9 -10.59 17.12 -14.01
C LEU A 9 -11.78 16.17 -14.09
N VAL A 10 -11.99 15.52 -15.25
CA VAL A 10 -13.02 14.48 -15.39
C VAL A 10 -12.75 13.30 -14.46
N THR A 11 -11.49 12.84 -14.39
CA THR A 11 -11.09 11.75 -13.49
C THR A 11 -11.37 12.11 -12.03
N PHE A 12 -11.02 13.33 -11.62
CA PHE A 12 -11.30 13.83 -10.26
C PHE A 12 -12.79 13.93 -9.98
N GLY A 13 -13.60 14.44 -10.92
CA GLY A 13 -15.05 14.54 -10.76
C GLY A 13 -15.71 13.17 -10.58
N ILE A 14 -15.32 12.18 -11.40
CA ILE A 14 -15.79 10.78 -11.27
C ILE A 14 -15.38 10.21 -9.91
N ALA A 15 -14.12 10.38 -9.52
CA ALA A 15 -13.59 9.88 -8.27
C ALA A 15 -14.30 10.49 -7.05
N PHE A 16 -14.53 11.80 -7.05
CA PHE A 16 -15.24 12.50 -6.00
C PHE A 16 -16.70 12.07 -5.90
N ALA A 17 -17.38 11.88 -7.04
CA ALA A 17 -18.72 11.32 -7.06
C ALA A 17 -18.75 9.92 -6.43
N GLY A 18 -17.77 9.06 -6.72
CA GLY A 18 -17.62 7.76 -6.06
C GLY A 18 -17.46 7.87 -4.55
N ALA A 19 -16.63 8.80 -4.07
CA ALA A 19 -16.45 9.03 -2.64
C ALA A 19 -17.76 9.44 -1.95
N VAL A 20 -18.52 10.35 -2.57
CA VAL A 20 -19.83 10.77 -2.06
C VAL A 20 -20.83 9.62 -2.05
N LEU A 21 -20.93 8.85 -3.14
CA LEU A 21 -21.82 7.69 -3.24
C LEU A 21 -21.53 6.66 -2.15
N PHE A 22 -20.25 6.32 -1.94
CA PHE A 22 -19.87 5.36 -0.90
C PHE A 22 -20.13 5.89 0.50
N LYS A 23 -19.93 7.19 0.73
CA LYS A 23 -20.25 7.84 2.01
C LYS A 23 -21.75 7.77 2.29
N LEU A 24 -22.60 8.04 1.31
CA LEU A 24 -24.05 7.98 1.44
C LEU A 24 -24.56 6.54 1.64
N ALA A 25 -23.89 5.56 1.01
CA ALA A 25 -24.20 4.15 1.17
C ALA A 25 -23.72 3.55 2.51
N GLY A 26 -22.97 4.30 3.32
CA GLY A 26 -22.43 3.82 4.59
C GLY A 26 -21.30 2.79 4.43
N PHE A 27 -20.64 2.74 3.28
CA PHE A 27 -19.49 1.86 3.09
C PHE A 27 -18.27 2.36 3.88
N PRO A 28 -17.42 1.45 4.41
CA PRO A 28 -16.20 1.83 5.09
C PRO A 28 -15.24 2.55 4.12
N LEU A 29 -14.39 3.44 4.64
CA LEU A 29 -13.36 4.16 3.87
C LEU A 29 -13.86 4.72 2.52
N PRO A 30 -14.92 5.54 2.52
CA PRO A 30 -15.59 5.96 1.28
C PRO A 30 -14.66 6.78 0.36
N PHE A 31 -13.74 7.55 0.94
CA PHE A 31 -12.76 8.32 0.19
C PHE A 31 -11.64 7.48 -0.42
N LEU A 32 -11.51 6.19 -0.08
CA LEU A 32 -10.58 5.27 -0.74
C LEU A 32 -11.31 4.34 -1.72
N PHE A 33 -12.38 3.67 -1.27
CA PHE A 33 -13.07 2.67 -2.10
C PHE A 33 -13.97 3.28 -3.15
N GLY A 34 -14.66 4.36 -2.81
CA GLY A 34 -15.49 5.11 -3.74
C GLY A 34 -14.74 5.48 -5.01
N PRO A 35 -13.67 6.30 -4.95
CA PRO A 35 -12.91 6.70 -6.14
C PRO A 35 -12.25 5.51 -6.84
N MET A 36 -11.75 4.53 -6.10
CA MET A 36 -11.14 3.33 -6.70
C MET A 36 -12.15 2.55 -7.55
N ALA A 37 -13.35 2.27 -7.00
CA ALA A 37 -14.39 1.50 -7.67
C ALA A 37 -14.93 2.24 -8.91
N VAL A 38 -15.28 3.52 -8.79
CA VAL A 38 -15.83 4.27 -9.93
C VAL A 38 -14.78 4.54 -11.01
N CYS A 39 -13.52 4.81 -10.64
CA CYS A 39 -12.45 4.94 -11.63
C CYS A 39 -12.15 3.61 -12.31
N LEU A 40 -12.18 2.49 -11.59
CA LEU A 40 -12.07 1.16 -12.18
C LEU A 40 -13.19 0.91 -13.20
N LEU A 41 -14.45 1.11 -12.81
CA LEU A 41 -15.60 0.90 -13.69
C LEU A 41 -15.54 1.81 -14.93
N ALA A 42 -15.20 3.09 -14.75
CA ALA A 42 -15.01 4.02 -15.86
C ALA A 42 -13.84 3.62 -16.78
N ALA A 43 -12.72 3.15 -16.22
CA ALA A 43 -11.59 2.64 -17.00
C ALA A 43 -11.97 1.40 -17.82
N LEU A 44 -12.71 0.45 -17.22
CA LEU A 44 -13.22 -0.74 -17.89
C LEU A 44 -14.28 -0.40 -18.95
N ALA A 45 -15.04 0.67 -18.77
CA ALA A 45 -15.95 1.22 -19.77
C ALA A 45 -15.23 1.98 -20.91
N GLY A 46 -13.89 2.01 -20.92
CA GLY A 46 -13.09 2.62 -21.96
C GLY A 46 -12.89 4.13 -21.82
N MET A 47 -13.23 4.73 -20.68
CA MET A 47 -12.98 6.16 -20.47
C MET A 47 -11.47 6.44 -20.38
N PRO A 48 -10.97 7.50 -21.05
CA PRO A 48 -9.55 7.86 -21.03
C PRO A 48 -9.20 8.61 -19.74
N LEU A 49 -9.28 7.92 -18.61
CA LEU A 49 -8.92 8.49 -17.31
C LEU A 49 -7.42 8.76 -17.25
N LYS A 50 -7.04 9.81 -16.50
CA LYS A 50 -5.64 10.18 -16.32
C LYS A 50 -5.33 10.38 -14.85
N GLY A 51 -4.30 9.67 -14.40
CA GLY A 51 -3.80 9.79 -13.03
C GLY A 51 -3.27 11.19 -12.73
N VAL A 52 -3.18 11.48 -11.44
CA VAL A 52 -2.80 12.79 -10.92
C VAL A 52 -1.38 12.85 -10.37
N GLY A 53 -0.50 11.92 -10.77
CA GLY A 53 0.97 11.94 -10.62
C GLY A 53 1.45 12.57 -9.30
N LEU A 54 1.88 13.84 -9.37
CA LEU A 54 2.36 14.62 -8.24
C LEU A 54 1.39 14.63 -7.04
N LEU A 55 0.08 14.73 -7.26
CA LEU A 55 -0.92 14.71 -6.18
C LEU A 55 -1.00 13.34 -5.52
N SER A 56 -0.87 12.25 -6.27
CA SER A 56 -0.79 10.90 -5.69
C SER A 56 0.51 10.71 -4.90
N THR A 57 1.61 11.34 -5.32
CA THR A 57 2.86 11.34 -4.56
C THR A 57 2.74 12.15 -3.27
N LEU A 58 2.16 13.35 -3.32
CA LEU A 58 1.88 14.17 -2.13
C LEU A 58 0.88 13.50 -1.17
N ALA A 59 -0.12 12.79 -1.69
CA ALA A 59 -1.04 12.01 -0.88
C ALA A 59 -0.31 10.94 -0.05
N ARG A 60 0.71 10.30 -0.64
CA ARG A 60 1.56 9.32 0.06
C ARG A 60 2.42 9.98 1.15
N THR A 61 2.85 11.24 0.96
CA THR A 61 3.63 11.94 1.99
C THR A 61 2.80 12.25 3.23
N ILE A 62 1.53 12.63 3.06
CA ILE A 62 0.59 12.81 4.18
C ILE A 62 0.52 11.55 5.02
N LEU A 63 0.43 10.39 4.37
CA LEU A 63 0.35 9.12 5.09
C LEU A 63 1.69 8.75 5.75
N GLY A 64 2.82 9.03 5.10
CA GLY A 64 4.13 8.91 5.74
C GLY A 64 4.21 9.73 7.04
N VAL A 65 3.73 10.98 7.02
CA VAL A 65 3.61 11.80 8.25
C VAL A 65 2.68 11.15 9.27
N ALA A 66 1.51 10.65 8.86
CA ALA A 66 0.59 9.98 9.79
C ALA A 66 1.20 8.75 10.47
N ILE A 67 2.01 7.99 9.74
CA ILE A 67 2.77 6.87 10.26
C ILE A 67 3.82 7.38 11.25
N GLY A 68 4.66 8.34 10.84
CA GLY A 68 5.74 8.87 11.68
C GLY A 68 5.23 9.51 12.97
N ALA A 69 4.12 10.25 12.90
CA ALA A 69 3.46 10.86 14.07
C ALA A 69 2.87 9.82 15.04
N SER A 70 2.69 8.57 14.59
CA SER A 70 2.24 7.47 15.44
C SER A 70 3.40 6.68 16.06
N ILE A 71 4.65 7.01 15.72
CA ILE A 71 5.84 6.45 16.36
C ILE A 71 6.16 7.34 17.57
N THR A 72 5.67 6.92 18.73
CA THR A 72 5.89 7.60 20.01
C THR A 72 6.94 6.86 20.84
N PRO A 73 7.52 7.50 21.89
CA PRO A 73 8.45 6.82 22.79
C PRO A 73 7.89 5.53 23.39
N GLU A 74 6.59 5.50 23.69
CA GLU A 74 5.90 4.32 24.21
C GLU A 74 5.88 3.18 23.17
N VAL A 75 5.57 3.49 21.91
CA VAL A 75 5.59 2.51 20.82
C VAL A 75 7.00 1.96 20.61
N VAL A 76 8.02 2.83 20.65
CA VAL A 76 9.43 2.41 20.52
C VAL A 76 9.83 1.49 21.68
N GLY A 77 9.42 1.80 22.91
CA GLY A 77 9.63 0.93 24.07
C GLY A 77 8.99 -0.45 23.94
N ARG A 78 7.99 -0.61 23.04
CA ARG A 78 7.33 -1.89 22.78
C ARG A 78 7.93 -2.71 21.63
N ILE A 79 8.83 -2.14 20.84
CA ILE A 79 9.47 -2.83 19.70
C ILE A 79 10.06 -4.21 20.09
N PRO A 80 10.76 -4.38 21.24
CA PRO A 80 11.31 -5.68 21.61
C PRO A 80 10.23 -6.77 21.75
N GLN A 81 9.02 -6.43 22.15
CA GLN A 81 7.93 -7.41 22.27
C GLN A 81 7.38 -7.82 20.89
N MET A 82 7.51 -6.96 19.87
CA MET A 82 7.10 -7.22 18.49
C MET A 82 8.15 -8.02 17.70
N ALA A 83 9.37 -8.14 18.23
CA ALA A 83 10.51 -8.72 17.50
C ALA A 83 10.24 -10.17 17.04
N GLY A 84 9.52 -10.96 17.84
CA GLY A 84 9.17 -12.34 17.50
C GLY A 84 8.32 -12.46 16.23
N SER A 85 7.24 -11.69 16.13
CA SER A 85 6.38 -11.70 14.93
C SER A 85 7.07 -11.04 13.74
N VAL A 86 7.86 -9.98 13.96
CA VAL A 86 8.62 -9.31 12.91
C VAL A 86 9.69 -10.24 12.30
N ALA A 87 10.32 -11.09 13.10
CA ALA A 87 11.28 -12.08 12.63
C ALA A 87 10.68 -13.14 11.69
N LEU A 88 9.36 -13.32 11.70
CA LEU A 88 8.66 -14.19 10.76
C LEU A 88 8.49 -13.55 9.37
N VAL A 89 8.63 -12.23 9.25
CA VAL A 89 8.43 -11.52 7.97
C VAL A 89 9.40 -11.97 6.88
N PRO A 90 10.73 -12.12 7.11
CA PRO A 90 11.63 -12.69 6.11
C PRO A 90 11.21 -14.09 5.65
N ILE A 91 10.78 -14.94 6.57
CA ILE A 91 10.32 -16.31 6.27
C ILE A 91 9.07 -16.26 5.40
N TYR A 92 8.11 -15.39 5.76
CA TYR A 92 6.90 -15.15 4.99
C TYR A 92 7.21 -14.69 3.56
N VAL A 93 8.13 -13.75 3.38
CA VAL A 93 8.54 -13.26 2.04
C VAL A 93 9.18 -14.38 1.22
N VAL A 94 10.05 -15.20 1.82
CA VAL A 94 10.68 -16.34 1.14
C VAL A 94 9.63 -17.35 0.69
N LEU A 95 8.67 -17.70 1.55
CA LEU A 95 7.58 -18.62 1.20
C LEU A 95 6.71 -18.08 0.06
N ILE A 96 6.40 -16.78 0.07
CA ILE A 96 5.70 -16.12 -1.04
C ILE A 96 6.49 -16.29 -2.34
N GLY A 97 7.81 -16.08 -2.33
CA GLY A 97 8.66 -16.30 -3.50
C GLY A 97 8.66 -17.75 -3.97
N LEU A 98 8.83 -18.71 -3.04
CA LEU A 98 8.88 -20.14 -3.32
C LEU A 98 7.57 -20.68 -3.93
N VAL A 99 6.42 -20.13 -3.54
CA VAL A 99 5.12 -20.52 -4.10
C VAL A 99 4.77 -19.71 -5.34
N GLY A 100 4.99 -18.39 -5.29
CA GLY A 100 4.56 -17.45 -6.32
C GLY A 100 5.36 -17.53 -7.61
N VAL A 101 6.69 -17.68 -7.54
CA VAL A 101 7.50 -17.77 -8.75
C VAL A 101 7.14 -19.00 -9.58
N PRO A 102 7.06 -20.22 -9.01
CA PRO A 102 6.61 -21.38 -9.75
C PRO A 102 5.15 -21.30 -10.21
N PHE A 103 4.29 -20.58 -9.49
CA PHE A 103 2.91 -20.32 -9.90
C PHE A 103 2.87 -19.51 -11.20
N PHE A 104 3.53 -18.36 -11.26
CA PHE A 104 3.57 -17.54 -12.49
C PHE A 104 4.31 -18.24 -13.63
N ARG A 105 5.37 -19.01 -13.35
CA ARG A 105 6.04 -19.81 -14.38
C ARG A 105 5.13 -20.85 -15.02
N ARG A 106 4.26 -21.51 -14.25
CA ARG A 106 3.27 -22.47 -14.77
C ARG A 106 2.19 -21.82 -15.64
N LEU A 107 1.90 -20.55 -15.41
CA LEU A 107 0.97 -19.76 -16.21
C LEU A 107 1.62 -19.18 -17.49
N GLY A 108 2.90 -19.47 -17.74
CA GLY A 108 3.59 -19.11 -18.97
C GLY A 108 4.31 -17.76 -18.96
N PHE A 109 4.39 -17.08 -17.80
CA PHE A 109 5.17 -15.85 -17.67
C PHE A 109 6.67 -16.14 -17.75
N ASP A 110 7.46 -15.21 -18.31
CA ASP A 110 8.91 -15.32 -18.35
C ASP A 110 9.52 -15.30 -16.92
N PRO A 111 10.79 -15.73 -16.74
CA PRO A 111 11.41 -15.81 -15.43
C PRO A 111 11.45 -14.48 -14.67
N VAL A 112 11.71 -13.37 -15.37
CA VAL A 112 11.86 -12.06 -14.76
C VAL A 112 10.50 -11.53 -14.32
N THR A 113 9.49 -11.60 -15.18
CA THR A 113 8.12 -11.22 -14.82
C THR A 113 7.58 -12.08 -13.70
N SER A 114 7.82 -13.40 -13.73
CA SER A 114 7.38 -14.32 -12.66
C SER A 114 8.00 -13.97 -11.31
N TRP A 115 9.29 -13.60 -11.30
CA TRP A 115 10.00 -13.19 -10.10
C TRP A 115 9.38 -11.95 -9.47
N TYR A 116 9.32 -10.85 -10.23
CA TYR A 116 8.85 -9.58 -9.69
C TYR A 116 7.34 -9.56 -9.44
N ALA A 117 6.54 -10.32 -10.20
CA ALA A 117 5.11 -10.48 -9.94
C ALA A 117 4.82 -11.19 -8.60
N ALA A 118 5.65 -12.18 -8.24
CA ALA A 118 5.49 -12.93 -7.00
C ALA A 118 5.83 -12.11 -5.76
N MET A 119 6.81 -11.20 -5.85
CA MET A 119 7.32 -10.49 -4.69
C MET A 119 6.25 -9.56 -4.07
N PRO A 120 6.03 -9.60 -2.75
CA PRO A 120 5.03 -8.78 -2.07
C PRO A 120 5.52 -7.34 -1.82
N GLY A 121 6.13 -6.73 -2.84
CA GLY A 121 6.63 -5.35 -2.82
C GLY A 121 5.59 -4.31 -3.27
N GLY A 122 5.96 -3.03 -3.15
CA GLY A 122 5.15 -1.92 -3.68
C GLY A 122 5.00 -2.03 -5.20
N LEU A 123 3.80 -1.69 -5.72
CA LEU A 123 3.50 -1.79 -7.16
C LEU A 123 4.54 -1.04 -7.99
N HIS A 124 4.82 0.22 -7.63
CA HIS A 124 5.73 1.07 -8.38
C HIS A 124 7.13 0.44 -8.49
N ASP A 125 7.61 -0.12 -7.40
CA ASP A 125 8.99 -0.56 -7.30
C ASP A 125 9.21 -1.93 -7.95
N MET A 126 8.26 -2.85 -7.79
CA MET A 126 8.34 -4.14 -8.49
C MET A 126 8.25 -3.94 -10.00
N VAL A 127 7.46 -2.95 -10.45
CA VAL A 127 7.43 -2.55 -11.86
C VAL A 127 8.77 -1.95 -12.30
N THR A 128 9.37 -1.05 -11.51
CA THR A 128 10.68 -0.45 -11.82
C THR A 128 11.80 -1.51 -11.88
N PHE A 129 11.96 -2.33 -10.84
CA PHE A 129 12.98 -3.39 -10.81
C PHE A 129 12.75 -4.42 -11.91
N GLY A 130 11.49 -4.78 -12.14
CA GLY A 130 11.10 -5.63 -13.26
C GLY A 130 11.50 -5.03 -14.60
N GLN A 131 11.18 -3.75 -14.84
CA GLN A 131 11.53 -3.06 -16.08
C GLN A 131 13.04 -3.02 -16.33
N GLU A 132 13.83 -2.72 -15.30
CA GLU A 132 15.30 -2.73 -15.37
C GLU A 132 15.83 -4.12 -15.72
N ALA A 133 15.24 -5.16 -15.14
CA ALA A 133 15.58 -6.55 -15.39
C ALA A 133 14.97 -7.15 -16.68
N GLY A 134 14.10 -6.40 -17.39
CA GLY A 134 13.49 -6.82 -18.66
C GLY A 134 12.14 -7.54 -18.57
N ALA A 135 11.40 -7.38 -17.48
CA ALA A 135 10.05 -7.92 -17.30
C ALA A 135 9.00 -7.21 -18.17
N ASP A 136 7.85 -7.87 -18.34
CA ASP A 136 6.64 -7.27 -18.89
C ASP A 136 6.03 -6.29 -17.87
N VAL A 137 6.30 -5.00 -18.09
CA VAL A 137 5.80 -3.88 -17.29
C VAL A 137 4.28 -3.86 -17.20
N ARG A 138 3.58 -4.23 -18.29
CA ARG A 138 2.12 -4.23 -18.34
C ARG A 138 1.53 -5.35 -17.49
N ALA A 139 2.12 -6.54 -17.56
CA ALA A 139 1.78 -7.66 -16.70
C ALA A 139 1.98 -7.32 -15.22
N LEU A 140 3.17 -6.83 -14.85
CA LEU A 140 3.49 -6.47 -13.46
C LEU A 140 2.53 -5.41 -12.92
N SER A 141 2.26 -4.37 -13.70
CA SER A 141 1.35 -3.29 -13.30
C SER A 141 -0.05 -3.83 -13.00
N LEU A 142 -0.60 -4.66 -13.89
CA LEU A 142 -1.96 -5.22 -13.72
C LEU A 142 -2.03 -6.26 -12.60
N ILE A 143 -1.02 -7.13 -12.44
CA ILE A 143 -0.97 -8.13 -11.36
C ILE A 143 -0.93 -7.44 -9.99
N HIS A 144 -0.01 -6.49 -9.79
CA HIS A 144 0.09 -5.78 -8.51
C HIS A 144 -1.09 -4.85 -8.26
N ALA A 145 -1.64 -4.19 -9.29
CA ALA A 145 -2.85 -3.37 -9.16
C ALA A 145 -4.04 -4.23 -8.76
N THR A 146 -4.17 -5.44 -9.34
CA THR A 146 -5.21 -6.41 -8.98
C THR A 146 -5.04 -6.85 -7.54
N ARG A 147 -3.82 -7.16 -7.11
CA ARG A 147 -3.52 -7.53 -5.73
C ARG A 147 -3.97 -6.46 -4.74
N VAL A 148 -3.56 -5.21 -4.98
CA VAL A 148 -3.94 -4.09 -4.12
C VAL A 148 -5.46 -3.92 -4.14
N LEU A 149 -6.09 -3.85 -5.32
CA LEU A 149 -7.54 -3.69 -5.47
C LEU A 149 -8.33 -4.74 -4.67
N VAL A 150 -8.01 -6.03 -4.84
CA VAL A 150 -8.72 -7.12 -4.16
C VAL A 150 -8.55 -7.05 -2.66
N ILE A 151 -7.31 -6.85 -2.16
CA ILE A 151 -7.05 -6.82 -0.71
C ILE A 151 -7.70 -5.59 -0.07
N VAL A 152 -7.58 -4.44 -0.71
CA VAL A 152 -8.15 -3.17 -0.24
C VAL A 152 -9.67 -3.27 -0.15
N THR A 153 -10.31 -4.01 -1.07
CA THR A 153 -11.77 -4.24 -1.05
C THR A 153 -12.19 -5.30 -0.03
N ALA A 154 -11.45 -6.40 0.09
CA ALA A 154 -11.80 -7.54 0.95
C ALA A 154 -11.45 -7.34 2.43
N ALA A 155 -10.33 -6.66 2.73
CA ALA A 155 -9.82 -6.51 4.09
C ALA A 155 -10.81 -5.87 5.08
N PRO A 156 -11.53 -4.78 4.75
CA PRO A 156 -12.56 -4.23 5.63
C PRO A 156 -13.67 -5.23 5.95
N MET A 157 -14.11 -6.00 4.95
CA MET A 157 -15.18 -6.99 5.13
C MET A 157 -14.74 -8.13 6.04
N ILE A 158 -13.47 -8.54 5.95
CA ILE A 158 -12.86 -9.52 6.86
C ILE A 158 -12.72 -8.92 8.26
N LEU A 159 -12.25 -7.68 8.38
CA LEU A 159 -12.11 -6.99 9.67
C LEU A 159 -13.44 -6.84 10.41
N SER A 160 -14.49 -6.37 9.74
CA SER A 160 -15.81 -6.21 10.36
C SER A 160 -16.52 -7.55 10.56
N GLY A 161 -16.49 -8.43 9.56
CA GLY A 161 -17.25 -9.68 9.55
C GLY A 161 -16.62 -10.80 10.38
N LEU A 162 -15.31 -11.01 10.26
CA LEU A 162 -14.60 -12.11 10.94
C LEU A 162 -14.03 -11.67 12.29
N TYR A 163 -13.49 -10.45 12.39
CA TYR A 163 -12.85 -9.96 13.61
C TYR A 163 -13.74 -9.02 14.44
N GLY A 164 -14.94 -8.68 13.97
CA GLY A 164 -15.86 -7.79 14.70
C GLY A 164 -15.35 -6.35 14.85
N ALA A 165 -14.38 -5.91 14.05
CA ALA A 165 -13.78 -4.59 14.16
C ALA A 165 -14.77 -3.50 13.68
N GLY A 166 -14.99 -2.47 14.52
CA GLY A 166 -15.96 -1.41 14.25
C GLY A 166 -15.63 -0.48 13.08
N LEU A 167 -14.40 -0.48 12.55
CA LEU A 167 -13.91 0.38 11.45
C LEU A 167 -14.29 1.88 11.58
N THR A 168 -14.51 2.35 12.81
CA THR A 168 -14.92 3.73 13.15
C THR A 168 -13.83 4.52 13.87
N GLY A 169 -12.61 3.97 13.93
CA GLY A 169 -11.46 4.62 14.56
C GLY A 169 -11.17 5.98 13.91
N ALA A 170 -10.86 6.97 14.74
CA ALA A 170 -10.52 8.30 14.27
C ALA A 170 -9.18 8.28 13.51
N ILE A 171 -9.23 8.62 12.23
CA ILE A 171 -8.04 8.70 11.37
C ILE A 171 -7.12 9.88 11.74
N GLY A 172 -7.70 10.94 12.32
CA GLY A 172 -7.01 12.14 12.79
C GLY A 172 -8.01 13.13 13.40
N ALA A 173 -7.53 14.18 14.05
CA ALA A 173 -8.38 15.28 14.53
C ALA A 173 -8.76 16.22 13.36
N PRO A 174 -9.89 16.95 13.45
CA PRO A 174 -10.21 17.99 12.48
C PRO A 174 -9.13 19.07 12.41
N LEU A 175 -8.89 19.63 11.22
CA LEU A 175 -7.86 20.65 11.00
C LEU A 175 -7.94 21.84 11.97
N ARG A 176 -9.16 22.28 12.28
CA ARG A 176 -9.43 23.41 13.17
C ARG A 176 -9.02 23.18 14.63
N ASP A 177 -8.88 21.91 15.03
CA ASP A 177 -8.58 21.51 16.40
C ASP A 177 -7.08 21.26 16.59
N LEU A 178 -6.28 21.37 15.52
CA LEU A 178 -4.84 21.14 15.54
C LEU A 178 -4.05 22.46 15.68
N PRO A 179 -2.95 22.47 16.46
CA PRO A 179 -2.05 23.61 16.51
C PRO A 179 -1.45 23.92 15.13
N VAL A 180 -1.49 25.19 14.74
CA VAL A 180 -0.90 25.66 13.48
C VAL A 180 0.60 25.33 13.39
N SER A 181 1.31 25.37 14.53
CA SER A 181 2.72 24.96 14.63
C SER A 181 2.93 23.51 14.19
N GLU A 182 2.12 22.56 14.69
CA GLU A 182 2.22 21.15 14.31
C GLU A 182 1.84 20.95 12.83
N ILE A 183 0.86 21.68 12.30
CA ILE A 183 0.50 21.64 10.87
C ILE A 183 1.69 22.07 10.00
N ILE A 184 2.38 23.14 10.37
CA ILE A 184 3.56 23.63 9.65
C ILE A 184 4.69 22.60 9.74
N LEU A 185 4.97 22.06 10.93
CA LEU A 185 6.00 21.04 11.14
C LEU A 185 5.71 19.76 10.33
N MET A 186 4.47 19.29 10.33
CA MET A 186 4.04 18.13 9.53
C MET A 186 4.19 18.40 8.03
N SER A 187 3.81 19.59 7.56
CA SER A 187 3.94 19.97 6.15
C SER A 187 5.41 20.05 5.72
N ALA A 188 6.25 20.62 6.58
CA ALA A 188 7.69 20.68 6.37
C ALA A 188 8.30 19.27 6.37
N ALA A 189 7.94 18.41 7.33
CA ALA A 189 8.39 17.02 7.40
C ALA A 189 7.97 16.21 6.16
N ALA A 190 6.75 16.42 5.64
CA ALA A 190 6.28 15.81 4.41
C ALA A 190 7.15 16.16 3.20
N LEU A 191 7.48 17.44 3.02
CA LEU A 191 8.23 17.90 1.86
C LEU A 191 9.74 17.62 1.99
N ILE A 192 10.32 17.94 3.15
CA ILE A 192 11.75 17.73 3.44
C ILE A 192 12.03 16.23 3.46
N GLY A 193 11.20 15.44 4.14
CA GLY A 193 11.34 13.99 4.20
C GLY A 193 11.26 13.36 2.81
N TRP A 194 10.24 13.70 2.02
CA TRP A 194 10.11 13.15 0.67
C TRP A 194 11.29 13.53 -0.23
N LYS A 195 11.63 14.83 -0.32
CA LYS A 195 12.72 15.29 -1.19
C LYS A 195 14.09 14.87 -0.70
N GLY A 196 14.30 14.77 0.60
CA GLY A 196 15.52 14.22 1.18
C GLY A 196 15.68 12.74 0.83
N ALA A 197 14.65 11.94 1.07
CA ALA A 197 14.63 10.52 0.75
C ALA A 197 14.81 10.25 -0.76
N GLU A 198 14.17 11.04 -1.62
CA GLU A 198 14.30 10.96 -3.07
C GLU A 198 15.74 11.22 -3.52
N ARG A 199 16.42 12.24 -2.95
CA ARG A 199 17.83 12.53 -3.24
C ARG A 199 18.79 11.44 -2.75
N LEU A 200 18.45 10.79 -1.65
CA LEU A 200 19.21 9.66 -1.10
C LEU A 200 18.93 8.34 -1.84
N GLY A 201 18.01 8.33 -2.81
CA GLY A 201 17.61 7.12 -3.53
C GLY A 201 16.87 6.11 -2.66
N LEU A 202 16.24 6.56 -1.56
CA LEU A 202 15.45 5.67 -0.71
C LEU A 202 14.20 5.20 -1.47
N PHE A 203 13.95 3.89 -1.40
CA PHE A 203 12.72 3.29 -1.90
C PHE A 203 11.50 3.95 -1.24
N GLY A 204 10.39 4.05 -1.97
CA GLY A 204 9.15 4.56 -1.38
C GLY A 204 9.34 5.92 -0.72
N ALA A 205 10.24 6.76 -1.26
CA ALA A 205 10.68 8.03 -0.68
C ALA A 205 9.51 8.91 -0.23
N SER A 206 8.39 8.87 -0.96
CA SER A 206 7.18 9.61 -0.64
C SER A 206 6.45 9.13 0.62
N ILE A 207 6.75 7.95 1.17
CA ILE A 207 6.20 7.48 2.45
C ILE A 207 7.33 7.41 3.49
N LEU A 208 8.44 6.73 3.17
CA LEU A 208 9.52 6.49 4.13
C LEU A 208 10.21 7.77 4.59
N GLY A 209 10.46 8.70 3.68
CA GLY A 209 11.11 9.97 4.01
C GLY A 209 10.31 10.80 5.01
N PRO A 210 9.04 11.14 4.70
CA PRO A 210 8.14 11.83 5.62
C PRO A 210 7.99 11.11 6.96
N MET A 211 7.85 9.77 6.92
CA MET A 211 7.75 8.96 8.12
C MET A 211 8.96 9.10 9.03
N ILE A 212 10.19 9.00 8.49
CA ILE A 212 11.43 9.10 9.28
C ILE A 212 11.52 10.49 9.92
N VAL A 213 11.30 11.56 9.13
CA VAL A 213 11.39 12.93 9.64
C VAL A 213 10.32 13.20 10.70
N THR A 214 9.06 12.82 10.44
CA THR A 214 7.98 13.00 11.42
C THR A 214 8.18 12.13 12.65
N ALA A 215 8.70 10.92 12.54
CA ALA A 215 9.03 10.09 13.69
C ALA A 215 10.08 10.76 14.58
N ALA A 216 11.13 11.37 14.00
CA ALA A 216 12.12 12.13 14.77
C ALA A 216 11.49 13.34 15.48
N LEU A 217 10.53 14.02 14.85
CA LEU A 217 9.79 15.13 15.46
C LEU A 217 8.84 14.66 16.57
N SER A 218 8.17 13.52 16.37
CA SER A 218 7.30 12.89 17.37
C SER A 218 8.10 12.44 18.61
N LEU A 219 9.22 11.75 18.39
CA LEU A 219 10.10 11.27 19.47
C LEU A 219 10.79 12.39 20.23
N SER A 220 10.97 13.56 19.63
CA SER A 220 11.50 14.75 20.31
C SER A 220 10.42 15.59 21.02
N GLY A 221 9.14 15.17 20.96
CA GLY A 221 8.02 15.87 21.59
C GLY A 221 7.61 17.16 20.86
N LEU A 222 7.94 17.29 19.57
CA LEU A 222 7.55 18.46 18.75
C LEU A 222 6.22 18.25 18.02
N ILE A 223 5.83 17.00 17.77
CA ILE A 223 4.55 16.62 17.17
C ILE A 223 3.87 15.60 18.08
N HIS A 224 2.59 15.80 18.35
CA HIS A 224 1.78 14.92 19.21
C HIS A 224 0.57 14.38 18.47
N ALA A 225 0.15 15.07 17.39
CA ALA A 225 -1.00 14.70 16.61
C ALA A 225 -0.61 14.10 15.24
N ARG A 226 -1.49 13.22 14.75
CA ARG A 226 -1.49 12.82 13.35
C ARG A 226 -1.90 14.00 12.45
N PRO A 227 -1.64 13.92 11.12
CA PRO A 227 -2.21 14.85 10.16
C PRO A 227 -3.72 15.00 10.32
N PRO A 228 -4.26 16.18 9.97
CA PRO A 228 -5.68 16.44 10.05
C PRO A 228 -6.48 15.41 9.25
N ALA A 229 -7.66 15.05 9.75
CA ALA A 229 -8.54 14.07 9.11
C ALA A 229 -8.78 14.41 7.63
N GLU A 230 -8.98 15.69 7.31
CA GLU A 230 -9.18 16.20 5.96
C GLU A 230 -8.01 15.89 5.02
N ALA A 231 -6.77 15.98 5.51
CA ALA A 231 -5.59 15.63 4.73
C ALA A 231 -5.51 14.13 4.46
N ILE A 232 -5.85 13.30 5.45
CA ILE A 232 -5.88 11.84 5.29
C ILE A 232 -7.00 11.41 4.32
N LEU A 233 -8.18 12.04 4.39
CA LEU A 233 -9.28 11.81 3.45
C LEU A 233 -8.90 12.24 2.02
N ALA A 234 -8.21 13.37 1.86
CA ALA A 234 -7.67 13.78 0.57
C ALA A 234 -6.63 12.78 0.05
N ALA A 235 -5.77 12.26 0.93
CA ALA A 235 -4.79 11.24 0.55
C ALA A 235 -5.46 9.95 0.06
N GLN A 236 -6.49 9.47 0.78
CA GLN A 236 -7.30 8.32 0.36
C GLN A 236 -7.90 8.51 -1.04
N LEU A 237 -8.44 9.70 -1.33
CA LEU A 237 -9.03 10.02 -2.63
C LEU A 237 -8.03 9.85 -3.77
N PHE A 238 -6.84 10.45 -3.62
CA PHE A 238 -5.81 10.40 -4.66
C PHE A 238 -5.13 9.04 -4.80
N ILE A 239 -5.06 8.26 -3.71
CA ILE A 239 -4.61 6.87 -3.75
C ILE A 239 -5.64 6.02 -4.50
N GLY A 240 -6.93 6.15 -4.20
CA GLY A 240 -8.00 5.43 -4.89
C GLY A 240 -8.03 5.70 -6.40
N ILE A 241 -7.86 6.98 -6.79
CA ILE A 241 -7.69 7.36 -8.21
C ILE A 241 -6.50 6.63 -8.84
N SER A 242 -5.36 6.60 -8.15
CA SER A 242 -4.12 6.02 -8.68
C SER A 242 -4.21 4.52 -8.96
N ILE A 243 -5.04 3.79 -8.19
CA ILE A 243 -5.31 2.37 -8.37
C ILE A 243 -6.30 2.17 -9.52
N GLY A 244 -7.42 2.89 -9.53
CA GLY A 244 -8.48 2.72 -10.53
C GLY A 244 -8.01 3.00 -11.96
N VAL A 245 -7.14 4.01 -12.14
CA VAL A 245 -6.59 4.38 -13.45
C VAL A 245 -5.67 3.30 -14.06
N GLN A 246 -5.15 2.35 -13.29
CA GLN A 246 -4.25 1.29 -13.83
C GLN A 246 -4.92 0.42 -14.90
N TYR A 247 -6.25 0.37 -14.91
CA TYR A 247 -7.04 -0.47 -15.81
C TYR A 247 -7.45 0.24 -17.11
N VAL A 248 -7.03 1.49 -17.32
CA VAL A 248 -7.33 2.23 -18.55
C VAL A 248 -6.74 1.48 -19.74
N GLY A 249 -7.59 1.26 -20.76
CA GLY A 249 -7.22 0.55 -21.98
C GLY A 249 -6.92 -0.94 -21.79
N VAL A 250 -7.36 -1.56 -20.68
CA VAL A 250 -7.19 -3.00 -20.48
C VAL A 250 -7.98 -3.79 -21.52
N THR A 251 -7.33 -4.76 -22.15
CA THR A 251 -7.96 -5.64 -23.14
C THR A 251 -8.52 -6.90 -22.49
N LEU A 252 -9.45 -7.58 -23.16
CA LEU A 252 -9.98 -8.87 -22.68
C LEU A 252 -8.88 -9.94 -22.53
N ARG A 253 -7.83 -9.89 -23.38
CA ARG A 253 -6.69 -10.79 -23.29
C ARG A 253 -5.87 -10.52 -22.03
N GLU A 254 -5.60 -9.25 -21.72
CA GLU A 254 -4.92 -8.85 -20.47
C GLU A 254 -5.77 -9.16 -19.23
N LEU A 255 -7.09 -9.03 -19.32
CA LEU A 255 -8.00 -9.39 -18.24
C LEU A 255 -7.90 -10.90 -17.93
N ARG A 256 -7.99 -11.74 -18.98
CA ARG A 256 -7.91 -13.21 -18.84
C ARG A 256 -6.51 -13.69 -18.46
N GLY A 257 -5.47 -13.02 -18.93
CA GLY A 257 -4.08 -13.35 -18.64
C GLY A 257 -3.62 -12.79 -17.31
N PHE A 258 -3.48 -11.48 -17.21
CA PHE A 258 -2.79 -10.81 -16.10
C PHE A 258 -3.68 -10.61 -14.89
N VAL A 259 -4.91 -10.12 -15.08
CA VAL A 259 -5.82 -9.83 -13.95
C VAL A 259 -6.28 -11.11 -13.28
N LEU A 260 -6.69 -12.14 -14.04
CA LEU A 260 -7.04 -13.44 -13.45
C LEU A 260 -5.86 -14.11 -12.75
N SER A 261 -4.65 -14.04 -13.31
CA SER A 261 -3.44 -14.55 -12.64
C SER A 261 -3.17 -13.80 -11.33
N GLY A 262 -3.34 -12.48 -11.32
CA GLY A 262 -3.25 -11.66 -10.11
C GLY A 262 -4.29 -12.05 -9.07
N LEU A 263 -5.56 -12.24 -9.48
CA LEU A 263 -6.64 -12.67 -8.58
C LEU A 263 -6.38 -14.06 -7.97
N ALA A 264 -5.95 -15.02 -8.79
CA ALA A 264 -5.59 -16.35 -8.31
C ALA A 264 -4.38 -16.30 -7.36
N PHE A 265 -3.37 -15.48 -7.66
CA PHE A 265 -2.24 -15.30 -6.76
C PHE A 265 -2.64 -14.63 -5.44
N VAL A 266 -3.58 -13.69 -5.44
CA VAL A 266 -4.13 -13.10 -4.21
C VAL A 266 -4.76 -14.16 -3.32
N ALA A 267 -5.44 -15.16 -3.88
CA ALA A 267 -6.00 -16.24 -3.06
C ALA A 267 -4.90 -17.05 -2.36
N ILE A 268 -3.79 -17.34 -3.05
CA ILE A 268 -2.61 -18.00 -2.47
C ILE A 268 -2.02 -17.13 -1.36
N LEU A 269 -1.84 -15.84 -1.63
CA LEU A 269 -1.34 -14.87 -0.66
C LEU A 269 -2.26 -14.73 0.56
N ALA A 270 -3.57 -14.81 0.39
CA ALA A 270 -4.55 -14.76 1.46
C ALA A 270 -4.44 -16.00 2.37
N VAL A 271 -4.23 -17.19 1.80
CA VAL A 271 -3.99 -18.42 2.58
C VAL A 271 -2.69 -18.33 3.37
N LEU A 272 -1.60 -17.87 2.75
CA LEU A 272 -0.33 -17.68 3.44
C LEU A 272 -0.45 -16.62 4.54
N ALA A 273 -1.10 -15.49 4.26
CA ALA A 273 -1.34 -14.45 5.25
C ALA A 273 -2.15 -14.98 6.43
N ALA A 274 -3.24 -15.70 6.17
CA ALA A 274 -4.08 -16.31 7.20
C ALA A 274 -3.28 -17.31 8.06
N ALA A 275 -2.44 -18.14 7.46
CA ALA A 275 -1.59 -19.08 8.20
C ALA A 275 -0.61 -18.37 9.14
N PHE A 276 0.02 -17.27 8.69
CA PHE A 276 0.92 -16.48 9.53
C PHE A 276 0.18 -15.69 10.60
N THR A 277 -1.00 -15.13 10.28
CA THR A 277 -1.87 -14.46 11.24
C THR A 277 -2.30 -15.43 12.34
N GLU A 278 -2.73 -16.64 11.98
CA GLU A 278 -3.12 -17.68 12.95
C GLU A 278 -1.91 -18.09 13.81
N LEU A 279 -0.74 -18.29 13.19
CA LEU A 279 0.49 -18.62 13.91
C LEU A 279 0.80 -17.57 14.98
N VAL A 280 0.89 -16.28 14.62
CA VAL A 280 1.22 -15.24 15.60
C VAL A 280 0.15 -15.05 16.66
N THR A 281 -1.11 -15.34 16.34
CA THR A 281 -2.23 -15.28 17.28
C THR A 281 -2.15 -16.41 18.30
N LEU A 282 -1.98 -17.66 17.83
CA LEU A 282 -1.89 -18.84 18.68
C LEU A 282 -0.65 -18.83 19.58
N THR A 283 0.47 -18.27 19.11
CA THR A 283 1.68 -18.11 19.93
C THR A 283 1.64 -16.90 20.86
N GLY A 284 0.58 -16.09 20.83
CA GLY A 284 0.45 -14.88 21.64
C GLY A 284 1.41 -13.74 21.25
N LEU A 285 1.96 -13.78 20.02
CA LEU A 285 2.87 -12.75 19.51
C LEU A 285 2.10 -11.53 18.96
N ALA A 286 0.83 -11.70 18.60
CA ALA A 286 -0.02 -10.62 18.12
C ALA A 286 -1.49 -10.88 18.46
N ASN A 287 -2.25 -9.80 18.58
CA ASN A 287 -3.70 -9.87 18.53
C ASN A 287 -4.17 -10.19 17.09
N PRO A 288 -5.35 -10.80 16.90
CA PRO A 288 -5.80 -11.26 15.58
C PRO A 288 -5.91 -10.15 14.52
N VAL A 289 -6.42 -8.97 14.91
CA VAL A 289 -6.60 -7.82 14.00
C VAL A 289 -5.25 -7.28 13.52
N GLU A 290 -4.32 -7.09 14.45
CA GLU A 290 -2.95 -6.65 14.18
C GLU A 290 -2.19 -7.68 13.34
N GLY A 291 -2.31 -8.97 13.66
CA GLY A 291 -1.73 -10.07 12.88
C GLY A 291 -2.28 -10.13 11.45
N PHE A 292 -3.59 -9.93 11.27
CA PHE A 292 -4.21 -9.86 9.95
C PHE A 292 -3.66 -8.68 9.15
N LEU A 293 -3.67 -7.48 9.72
CA LEU A 293 -3.21 -6.27 9.06
C LEU A 293 -1.72 -6.32 8.71
N ALA A 294 -0.89 -6.87 9.61
CA ALA A 294 0.55 -6.97 9.42
C ALA A 294 0.96 -7.92 8.28
N PHE A 295 0.32 -9.09 8.19
CA PHE A 295 0.63 -10.10 7.16
C PHE A 295 -0.19 -9.94 5.88
N ALA A 296 -1.25 -9.11 5.88
CA ALA A 296 -2.02 -8.78 4.69
C ALA A 296 -1.09 -8.25 3.57
N PRO A 297 -1.12 -8.86 2.36
CA PRO A 297 -0.25 -8.49 1.24
C PRO A 297 -0.73 -7.22 0.49
N GLY A 298 -1.37 -6.31 1.21
CA GLY A 298 -1.87 -5.04 0.69
C GLY A 298 -0.78 -4.00 0.47
N GLY A 299 -1.15 -2.90 -0.18
CA GLY A 299 -0.27 -1.73 -0.26
C GLY A 299 -0.10 -1.09 1.12
N GLN A 300 1.12 -0.59 1.40
CA GLN A 300 1.44 0.03 2.69
C GLN A 300 0.47 1.17 3.02
N ALA A 301 0.09 1.94 2.01
CA ALA A 301 -0.69 3.13 2.24
C ALA A 301 -2.12 2.79 2.71
N GLU A 302 -2.70 1.78 2.07
CA GLU A 302 -4.06 1.35 2.32
C GLU A 302 -4.14 0.57 3.63
N MET A 303 -3.14 -0.24 3.96
CA MET A 303 -3.09 -0.97 5.24
C MET A 303 -2.92 -0.03 6.43
N THR A 304 -2.15 1.05 6.27
CA THR A 304 -2.04 2.10 7.29
C THR A 304 -3.40 2.71 7.59
N VAL A 305 -4.13 3.08 6.53
CA VAL A 305 -5.47 3.63 6.66
C VAL A 305 -6.42 2.65 7.35
N LEU A 306 -6.37 1.36 6.98
CA LEU A 306 -7.18 0.32 7.63
C LEU A 306 -6.83 0.14 9.11
N ALA A 307 -5.55 0.13 9.46
CA ALA A 307 -5.11 0.04 10.85
C ALA A 307 -5.61 1.23 11.69
N LEU A 308 -5.58 2.45 11.12
CA LEU A 308 -6.11 3.65 11.77
C LEU A 308 -7.61 3.53 12.07
N VAL A 309 -8.42 3.12 11.09
CA VAL A 309 -9.88 2.99 11.29
C VAL A 309 -10.27 1.76 12.10
N ALA A 310 -9.47 0.68 12.06
CA ALA A 310 -9.68 -0.50 12.88
C ALA A 310 -9.28 -0.26 14.35
N GLY A 311 -8.56 0.83 14.65
CA GLY A 311 -8.02 1.09 16.00
C GLY A 311 -6.90 0.13 16.40
N ALA A 312 -6.26 -0.51 15.42
CA ALA A 312 -5.17 -1.46 15.64
C ALA A 312 -3.88 -0.73 16.05
N ASP A 313 -2.94 -1.44 16.69
CA ASP A 313 -1.61 -0.90 16.96
C ASP A 313 -0.88 -0.58 15.63
N LEU A 314 -0.85 0.71 15.28
CA LEU A 314 -0.22 1.16 14.05
C LEU A 314 1.28 0.90 14.04
N GLY A 315 1.95 1.01 15.19
CA GLY A 315 3.38 0.73 15.31
C GLY A 315 3.68 -0.72 14.94
N PHE A 316 2.86 -1.65 15.44
CA PHE A 316 2.98 -3.07 15.11
C PHE A 316 2.83 -3.32 13.61
N VAL A 317 1.74 -2.86 13.00
CA VAL A 317 1.44 -3.10 11.56
C VAL A 317 2.53 -2.49 10.68
N ILE A 318 2.98 -1.28 11.01
CA ILE A 318 4.00 -0.57 10.24
C ILE A 318 5.35 -1.25 10.35
N LEU A 319 5.77 -1.69 11.54
CA LEU A 319 7.04 -2.37 11.71
C LEU A 319 7.13 -3.62 10.81
N HIS A 320 6.05 -4.41 10.72
CA HIS A 320 6.00 -5.57 9.82
C HIS A 320 6.08 -5.18 8.35
N HIS A 321 5.33 -4.16 7.93
CA HIS A 321 5.36 -3.69 6.54
C HIS A 321 6.70 -3.07 6.16
N LEU A 322 7.35 -2.34 7.06
CA LEU A 322 8.69 -1.79 6.85
C LEU A 322 9.73 -2.90 6.73
N THR A 323 9.72 -3.87 7.65
CA THR A 323 10.62 -5.04 7.55
C THR A 323 10.39 -5.78 6.24
N ARG A 324 9.13 -6.02 5.85
CA ARG A 324 8.78 -6.64 4.56
C ARG A 324 9.36 -5.85 3.39
N MET A 325 9.20 -4.52 3.42
CA MET A 325 9.75 -3.65 2.38
C MET A 325 11.26 -3.80 2.30
N VAL A 326 11.98 -3.61 3.39
CA VAL A 326 13.45 -3.73 3.43
C VAL A 326 13.90 -5.09 2.90
N VAL A 327 13.27 -6.18 3.34
CA VAL A 327 13.57 -7.55 2.89
C VAL A 327 13.33 -7.69 1.38
N VAL A 328 12.19 -7.21 0.86
CA VAL A 328 11.87 -7.35 -0.57
C VAL A 328 12.77 -6.47 -1.44
N ILE A 329 13.05 -5.24 -1.03
CA ILE A 329 13.81 -4.26 -1.84
C ILE A 329 15.26 -4.66 -1.93
N LEU A 330 15.86 -5.02 -0.80
CA LEU A 330 17.26 -5.42 -0.76
C LEU A 330 17.42 -6.87 -1.23
N GLY A 331 16.49 -7.74 -0.83
CA GLY A 331 16.57 -9.18 -1.07
C GLY A 331 16.17 -9.58 -2.49
N ALA A 332 15.09 -9.04 -3.06
CA ALA A 332 14.58 -9.54 -4.35
C ALA A 332 15.54 -9.32 -5.52
N PRO A 333 16.19 -8.15 -5.72
CA PRO A 333 17.17 -7.96 -6.79
C PRO A 333 18.45 -8.77 -6.56
N VAL A 334 18.91 -8.87 -5.32
CA VAL A 334 20.11 -9.66 -4.97
C VAL A 334 19.87 -11.14 -5.23
N ALA A 335 18.75 -11.68 -4.74
CA ALA A 335 18.36 -13.06 -4.96
C ALA A 335 18.16 -13.35 -6.46
N ALA A 336 17.52 -12.44 -7.21
CA ALA A 336 17.40 -12.55 -8.66
C ALA A 336 18.76 -12.69 -9.35
N ARG A 337 19.74 -11.85 -8.99
CA ARG A 337 21.11 -11.94 -9.53
C ARG A 337 21.80 -13.26 -9.16
N LEU A 338 21.67 -13.72 -7.92
CA LEU A 338 22.30 -14.96 -7.44
C LEU A 338 21.76 -16.21 -8.14
N ILE A 339 20.48 -16.22 -8.51
CA ILE A 339 19.83 -17.36 -9.17
C ILE A 339 19.74 -17.18 -10.70
N GLY A 340 20.41 -16.17 -11.27
CA GLY A 340 20.48 -15.94 -12.71
C GLY A 340 19.18 -15.45 -13.36
N ILE A 341 18.27 -14.83 -12.59
CA ILE A 341 17.07 -14.15 -13.11
C ILE A 341 17.45 -12.71 -13.48
N GLY A 342 17.69 -12.48 -14.76
CA GLY A 342 18.01 -11.17 -15.33
C GLY A 342 18.03 -11.24 -16.85
N ARG A 343 18.32 -10.11 -17.51
CA ARG A 343 18.48 -10.08 -18.96
C ARG A 343 19.54 -11.10 -19.40
N PRO A 344 19.26 -11.99 -20.37
CA PRO A 344 20.30 -12.80 -20.97
C PRO A 344 21.30 -11.86 -21.67
N GLY A 345 22.55 -11.81 -21.18
CA GLY A 345 23.67 -11.12 -21.82
C GLY A 345 24.21 -9.85 -21.16
N SER A 346 24.06 -9.66 -19.85
CA SER A 346 24.89 -8.68 -19.09
C SER A 346 26.17 -9.30 -18.59
#